data_AF-A0A556N279-F1
#
_entry.id   AF-A0A556N279-F1
#
_cell.length_a   1.000
_cell.length_b   1.000
_cell.length_c   1.000
_cell.angle_alpha   90.00
_cell.angle_beta   90.00
_cell.angle_gamma   90.00
#
_symmetry.space_group_name_H-M   'P 1'
#
loop_
_entity.id
_entity.type
_entity.pdbx_description
1 polymer ?
#
loop_
_entity_poly.entity_id
_entity_poly.type
_entity_poly.pdbx_seq_one_letter_code
_entity_poly.pdbx_strand_id
1 'polypeptide(L)'
;MKSAVEIIPIGTYFYFRKDSLYYLFQLLEVSSNQILVQTFWSTTNVPSMDKLHQFDVKSACSEFEEEFDELIVIGKEPVTENQRLEITQFLKIKASKIARESGFLTLKKEAVEAFENGAYQEAVRLFSLAAPYSKYDIELYEKRGLCYLKLGLYIDAIADFDYYLIHDPNNELVRAAAESAKKEFSKYK
;
A
#
# COMPACT_ATOMS: atom_id res chain seq x y z
N MET A 1 -7.44 23.80 -1.13
CA MET A 1 -7.56 23.23 -2.49
C MET A 1 -8.55 22.06 -2.50
N LYS A 2 -8.33 20.96 -1.76
CA LYS A 2 -9.35 19.88 -1.59
C LYS A 2 -10.73 20.39 -1.13
N SER A 3 -10.74 21.43 -0.28
CA SER A 3 -11.95 22.11 0.20
C SER A 3 -12.91 22.59 -0.89
N ALA A 4 -12.43 22.90 -2.10
CA ALA A 4 -13.29 23.32 -3.20
C ALA A 4 -14.11 22.16 -3.78
N VAL A 5 -13.60 20.92 -3.72
CA VAL A 5 -14.32 19.73 -4.20
C VAL A 5 -15.33 19.27 -3.15
N GLU A 6 -15.01 19.41 -1.87
CA GLU A 6 -15.87 18.98 -0.74
C GLU A 6 -17.23 19.68 -0.70
N ILE A 7 -17.31 20.89 -1.26
CA ILE A 7 -18.54 21.71 -1.27
C ILE A 7 -19.39 21.48 -2.54
N ILE A 8 -18.89 20.71 -3.51
CA ILE A 8 -19.58 20.46 -4.77
C ILE A 8 -20.60 19.31 -4.59
N PRO A 9 -21.80 19.37 -5.20
CA PRO A 9 -22.77 18.29 -5.11
C PRO A 9 -22.25 16.97 -5.68
N ILE A 10 -22.59 15.85 -5.04
CA ILE A 10 -22.33 14.50 -5.55
C ILE A 10 -22.96 14.34 -6.95
N GLY A 11 -22.23 13.65 -7.84
CA GLY A 11 -22.59 13.45 -9.25
C GLY A 11 -22.08 14.54 -10.19
N THR A 12 -21.45 15.59 -9.65
CA THR A 12 -20.93 16.70 -10.44
C THR A 12 -19.71 16.29 -11.25
N TYR A 13 -19.71 16.62 -12.54
CA TYR A 13 -18.54 16.56 -13.39
C TYR A 13 -17.77 17.87 -13.30
N PHE A 14 -16.46 17.75 -13.16
CA PHE A 14 -15.55 18.88 -13.09
C PHE A 14 -14.22 18.52 -13.71
N TYR A 15 -13.47 19.54 -14.13
CA TYR A 15 -12.10 19.35 -14.58
C TYR A 15 -11.20 20.48 -14.09
N PHE A 16 -9.90 20.24 -14.13
CA PHE A 16 -8.90 21.30 -14.08
C PHE A 16 -7.96 21.15 -15.27
N ARG A 17 -7.25 22.24 -15.60
CA ARG A 17 -6.25 22.24 -16.66
C ARG A 17 -4.86 22.28 -16.05
N LYS A 18 -3.97 21.42 -16.52
CA LYS A 18 -2.54 21.47 -16.22
C LYS A 18 -1.78 21.38 -17.53
N ASP A 19 -0.91 22.37 -17.77
CA ASP A 19 -0.23 22.56 -19.05
C ASP A 19 -1.23 22.62 -20.22
N SER A 20 -1.13 21.68 -21.17
CA SER A 20 -1.99 21.58 -22.36
C SER A 20 -3.07 20.50 -22.23
N LEU A 21 -3.27 19.93 -21.03
CA LEU A 21 -4.19 18.82 -20.79
C LEU A 21 -5.29 19.18 -19.81
N TYR A 22 -6.46 18.59 -20.06
CA TYR A 22 -7.63 18.62 -19.20
C TYR A 22 -7.74 17.30 -18.44
N TYR A 23 -7.96 17.39 -17.13
CA TYR A 23 -8.15 16.27 -16.23
C TYR A 23 -9.60 16.27 -15.75
N LEU A 24 -10.40 15.36 -16.28
CA LEU A 24 -11.84 15.27 -16.04
C LEU A 24 -12.15 14.23 -14.96
N PHE A 25 -13.13 14.58 -14.12
CA PHE A 25 -13.60 13.78 -13.01
C PHE A 25 -15.13 13.86 -12.89
N GLN A 26 -15.73 12.81 -12.33
CA GLN A 26 -17.07 12.88 -11.74
C GLN A 26 -16.97 12.64 -10.24
N LEU A 27 -17.55 13.53 -9.43
CA LEU A 27 -17.63 13.37 -7.98
C LEU A 27 -18.63 12.26 -7.62
N LEU A 28 -18.16 11.22 -6.93
CA LEU A 28 -18.99 10.06 -6.58
C LEU A 28 -19.40 10.06 -5.11
N GLU A 29 -18.49 10.39 -4.21
CA GLU A 29 -18.73 10.41 -2.77
C GLU A 29 -17.80 11.42 -2.07
N VAL A 30 -18.31 12.07 -1.04
CA VAL A 30 -17.53 12.90 -0.13
C VAL A 30 -17.79 12.42 1.29
N SER A 31 -16.73 12.17 2.04
CA SER A 31 -16.77 11.89 3.48
C SER A 31 -15.68 12.69 4.20
N SER A 32 -15.63 12.60 5.53
CA SER A 32 -14.70 13.40 6.35
C SER A 32 -13.22 13.18 6.01
N ASN A 33 -12.87 12.01 5.46
CA ASN A 33 -11.47 11.60 5.30
C ASN A 33 -11.08 11.34 3.84
N GLN A 34 -12.03 11.36 2.90
CA GLN A 34 -11.76 11.02 1.51
C GLN A 34 -12.84 11.56 0.56
N ILE A 35 -12.41 11.80 -0.66
CA ILE A 35 -13.24 12.19 -1.80
C ILE A 35 -13.04 11.11 -2.86
N LEU A 36 -14.13 10.50 -3.31
CA LEU A 36 -14.10 9.47 -4.34
C LEU A 36 -14.62 10.04 -5.65
N VAL A 37 -13.90 9.74 -6.72
CA VAL A 37 -14.19 10.22 -8.07
C VAL A 37 -14.13 9.09 -9.08
N GLN A 38 -14.91 9.20 -10.14
CA GLN A 38 -14.61 8.55 -11.40
C GLN A 38 -13.58 9.39 -12.14
N THR A 39 -12.55 8.76 -12.68
CA THR A 39 -11.47 9.45 -13.40
C THR A 39 -11.53 9.09 -14.87
N PHE A 40 -11.22 10.06 -15.72
CA PHE A 40 -11.13 9.89 -17.16
C PHE A 40 -9.68 10.05 -17.63
N TRP A 41 -9.35 9.54 -18.81
CA TRP A 41 -8.04 9.81 -19.40
C TRP A 41 -7.88 11.30 -19.68
N SER A 42 -6.69 11.84 -19.38
CA SER A 42 -6.35 13.23 -19.68
C SER A 42 -6.46 13.48 -21.18
N THR A 43 -6.93 14.67 -21.56
CA THR A 43 -7.30 14.97 -22.95
C THR A 43 -6.89 16.38 -23.33
N THR A 44 -6.71 16.64 -24.63
CA THR A 44 -6.54 18.00 -25.18
C THR A 44 -7.88 18.65 -25.53
N ASN A 45 -8.97 17.89 -25.55
CA ASN A 45 -10.31 18.40 -25.84
C ASN A 45 -10.95 18.96 -24.57
N VAL A 46 -11.52 20.16 -24.65
CA VAL A 46 -12.21 20.80 -23.52
C VAL A 46 -13.42 19.94 -23.11
N PRO A 47 -13.51 19.48 -21.84
CA PRO A 47 -14.64 18.71 -21.37
C PRO A 47 -15.93 19.54 -21.30
N SER A 48 -17.05 18.92 -21.69
CA SER A 48 -18.40 19.49 -21.58
C SER A 48 -19.42 18.36 -21.44
N MET A 49 -20.58 18.65 -20.84
CA MET A 49 -21.64 17.65 -20.61
C MET A 49 -22.07 16.93 -21.90
N ASP A 50 -22.27 17.67 -23.00
CA ASP A 50 -22.72 17.10 -24.28
C ASP A 50 -21.71 16.14 -24.93
N LYS A 51 -20.44 16.17 -24.48
CA LYS A 51 -19.33 15.40 -25.05
C LYS A 51 -18.80 14.32 -24.11
N LEU A 52 -19.48 14.04 -22.99
CA LEU A 52 -19.01 13.07 -21.99
C LEU A 52 -18.73 11.69 -22.59
N HIS A 53 -19.56 11.26 -23.55
CA HIS A 53 -19.42 9.99 -24.27
C HIS A 53 -18.11 9.85 -25.08
N GLN A 54 -17.35 10.92 -25.26
CA GLN A 54 -16.07 10.93 -26.01
C GLN A 54 -14.85 10.70 -25.11
N PHE A 55 -15.03 10.66 -23.78
CA PHE A 55 -13.94 10.49 -22.83
C PHE A 55 -13.97 9.08 -22.25
N ASP A 56 -12.87 8.36 -22.42
CA ASP A 56 -12.71 7.03 -21.85
C ASP A 56 -12.46 7.11 -20.34
N VAL A 57 -13.14 6.24 -19.60
CA VAL A 57 -12.97 6.09 -18.16
C VAL A 57 -11.62 5.44 -17.89
N LYS A 58 -10.79 6.09 -17.06
CA LYS A 58 -9.51 5.56 -16.59
C LYS A 58 -9.68 4.71 -15.33
N SER A 59 -10.49 5.18 -14.39
CA SER A 59 -10.87 4.43 -13.19
C SER A 59 -12.33 4.71 -12.84
N ALA A 60 -13.11 3.65 -12.61
CA ALA A 60 -14.50 3.75 -12.22
C ALA A 60 -14.68 4.37 -10.82
N CYS A 61 -13.71 4.17 -9.93
CA CYS A 61 -13.66 4.79 -8.61
C CYS A 61 -12.21 4.87 -8.11
N SER A 62 -11.78 6.05 -7.67
CA SER A 62 -10.50 6.25 -7.00
C SER A 62 -10.57 7.44 -6.05
N GLU A 63 -9.58 7.56 -5.17
CA GLU A 63 -9.42 8.75 -4.34
C GLU A 63 -8.96 9.94 -5.17
N PHE A 64 -9.50 11.11 -4.83
CA PHE A 64 -9.08 12.37 -5.41
C PHE A 64 -7.94 12.98 -4.59
N GLU A 65 -6.74 12.94 -5.16
CA GLU A 65 -5.51 13.44 -4.53
C GLU A 65 -4.81 14.52 -5.36
N GLU A 66 -5.44 14.97 -6.44
CA GLU A 66 -4.85 15.89 -7.39
C GLU A 66 -4.71 17.31 -6.82
N GLU A 67 -3.58 17.95 -7.15
CA GLU A 67 -3.37 19.38 -6.93
C GLU A 67 -3.79 20.17 -8.16
N PHE A 68 -4.49 21.28 -7.95
CA PHE A 68 -5.02 22.13 -9.02
C PHE A 68 -5.10 23.59 -8.58
N ASP A 69 -4.91 24.50 -9.54
CA ASP A 69 -5.04 25.94 -9.32
C ASP A 69 -6.49 26.41 -9.44
N GLU A 70 -7.17 25.97 -10.51
CA GLU A 70 -8.56 26.33 -10.80
C GLU A 70 -9.36 25.09 -11.20
N LEU A 71 -10.56 24.97 -10.62
CA LEU A 71 -11.49 23.88 -10.88
C LEU A 71 -12.73 24.42 -11.57
N ILE A 72 -13.11 23.76 -12.66
CA ILE A 72 -14.25 24.14 -13.49
C ILE A 72 -15.32 23.05 -13.41
N VAL A 73 -16.48 23.41 -12.88
CA VAL A 73 -17.67 22.55 -12.85
C VAL A 73 -18.41 22.68 -14.17
N ILE A 74 -18.72 21.55 -14.82
CA ILE A 74 -19.40 21.54 -16.13
C ILE A 74 -20.85 21.07 -16.07
N GLY A 75 -21.26 20.39 -15.01
CA GLY A 75 -22.63 19.92 -14.83
C GLY A 75 -22.71 18.74 -13.87
N LYS A 76 -23.88 18.12 -13.73
CA LYS A 76 -24.07 16.98 -12.82
C LYS A 76 -25.01 15.94 -13.41
N GLU A 77 -24.76 14.69 -13.07
CA GLU A 77 -25.70 13.57 -13.28
C GLU A 77 -25.79 12.76 -11.99
N PRO A 78 -26.94 12.11 -11.71
CA PRO A 78 -27.05 11.25 -10.55
C PRO A 78 -26.02 10.10 -10.65
N VAL A 79 -25.35 9.81 -9.54
CA VAL A 79 -24.51 8.62 -9.43
C VAL A 79 -25.38 7.39 -9.67
N THR A 80 -24.94 6.52 -10.57
CA THR A 80 -25.66 5.31 -10.99
C THR A 80 -25.54 4.18 -9.97
N GLU A 81 -26.38 3.15 -10.08
CA GLU A 81 -26.24 1.95 -9.24
C GLU A 81 -24.92 1.22 -9.47
N ASN A 82 -24.46 1.15 -10.73
CA ASN A 82 -23.17 0.54 -11.04
C ASN A 82 -22.02 1.29 -10.36
N GLN A 83 -22.02 2.63 -10.40
CA GLN A 83 -21.01 3.43 -9.69
C GLN A 83 -21.07 3.23 -8.18
N ARG A 84 -22.26 3.07 -7.58
CA ARG A 84 -22.39 2.72 -6.15
C ARG A 84 -21.76 1.35 -5.82
N LEU A 85 -21.89 0.38 -6.71
CA LEU A 85 -21.24 -0.93 -6.55
C LEU A 85 -19.70 -0.80 -6.64
N GLU A 86 -19.20 -0.02 -7.59
CA GLU A 86 -17.76 0.26 -7.74
C GLU A 86 -17.19 0.95 -6.50
N ILE A 87 -17.89 1.94 -5.93
CA ILE A 87 -17.52 2.59 -4.66
C ILE A 87 -17.44 1.55 -3.54
N THR A 88 -18.46 0.70 -3.40
CA THR A 88 -18.51 -0.34 -2.36
C THR A 88 -17.33 -1.31 -2.47
N GLN A 89 -17.00 -1.74 -3.70
CA GLN A 89 -15.89 -2.64 -3.96
C GLN A 89 -14.54 -1.96 -3.67
N PHE A 90 -14.37 -0.72 -4.13
CA PHE A 90 -13.17 0.08 -3.87
C PHE A 90 -12.92 0.21 -2.36
N LEU A 91 -13.94 0.58 -1.59
CA LEU A 91 -13.84 0.72 -0.13
C LEU A 91 -13.52 -0.60 0.56
N LYS A 92 -14.15 -1.70 0.13
CA LYS A 92 -13.87 -3.04 0.66
C LYS A 92 -12.42 -3.45 0.42
N ILE A 93 -11.89 -3.21 -0.78
CA ILE A 93 -10.51 -3.52 -1.14
C ILE A 93 -9.55 -2.65 -0.33
N LYS A 94 -9.81 -1.35 -0.25
CA LYS A 94 -9.02 -0.40 0.54
C LYS A 94 -8.98 -0.79 2.03
N ALA A 95 -10.14 -1.06 2.64
CA ALA A 95 -10.22 -1.48 4.04
C ALA A 95 -9.48 -2.81 4.27
N SER A 96 -9.59 -3.77 3.34
CA SER A 96 -8.86 -5.04 3.44
C SER A 96 -7.34 -4.84 3.34
N LYS A 97 -6.88 -3.92 2.49
CA LYS A 97 -5.46 -3.58 2.37
C LYS A 97 -4.96 -2.91 3.66
N ILE A 98 -5.68 -1.92 4.18
CA ILE A 98 -5.36 -1.24 5.44
C ILE A 98 -5.32 -2.24 6.60
N ALA A 99 -6.30 -3.14 6.70
CA ALA A 99 -6.35 -4.16 7.75
C ALA A 99 -5.18 -5.15 7.68
N ARG A 100 -4.74 -5.50 6.46
CA ARG A 100 -3.54 -6.34 6.26
C ARG A 100 -2.27 -5.60 6.64
N GLU A 101 -2.13 -4.34 6.24
CA GLU A 101 -0.98 -3.49 6.58
C GLU A 101 -0.91 -3.20 8.08
N SER A 102 -2.04 -2.92 8.72
CA SER A 102 -2.11 -2.72 10.18
C SER A 102 -1.84 -4.01 10.94
N GLY A 103 -2.42 -5.14 10.51
CA GLY A 103 -2.14 -6.47 11.07
C GLY A 103 -0.67 -6.85 10.94
N PHE A 104 -0.05 -6.58 9.79
CA PHE A 104 1.38 -6.74 9.59
C PHE A 104 2.21 -5.90 10.57
N LEU A 105 1.89 -4.61 10.72
CA LEU A 105 2.64 -3.71 11.60
C LEU A 105 2.53 -4.14 13.07
N THR A 106 1.33 -4.58 13.50
CA THR A 106 1.12 -5.12 14.85
C THR A 106 1.95 -6.38 15.07
N LEU A 107 1.88 -7.36 14.16
CA LEU A 107 2.66 -8.60 14.25
C LEU A 107 4.17 -8.31 14.26
N LYS A 108 4.65 -7.40 13.41
CA LYS A 108 6.07 -6.99 13.40
C LYS A 108 6.48 -6.39 14.73
N LYS A 109 5.67 -5.48 15.29
CA LYS A 109 5.95 -4.84 16.57
C LYS A 109 6.04 -5.86 17.71
N GLU A 110 5.05 -6.74 17.83
CA GLU A 110 5.04 -7.80 18.84
C GLU A 110 6.21 -8.77 18.66
N ALA A 111 6.59 -9.08 17.42
CA ALA A 111 7.75 -9.93 17.14
C ALA A 111 9.06 -9.30 17.59
N VAL A 112 9.23 -7.99 17.36
CA VAL A 112 10.40 -7.24 17.82
C VAL A 112 10.45 -7.19 19.35
N GLU A 113 9.32 -6.93 20.00
CA GLU A 113 9.24 -6.93 21.46
C GLU A 113 9.57 -8.32 22.05
N ALA A 114 9.03 -9.39 21.45
CA ALA A 114 9.37 -10.76 21.84
C ALA A 114 10.86 -11.06 21.65
N PHE A 115 11.48 -10.58 20.56
CA PHE A 115 12.91 -10.71 20.31
C PHE A 115 13.75 -9.97 21.36
N GLU A 116 13.40 -8.72 21.67
CA GLU A 116 14.09 -7.89 22.67
C GLU A 116 13.98 -8.49 24.08
N ASN A 117 12.85 -9.14 24.39
CA ASN A 117 12.64 -9.87 25.63
C ASN A 117 13.30 -11.26 25.67
N GLY A 118 13.97 -11.67 24.58
CA GLY A 118 14.61 -12.99 24.47
C GLY A 118 13.65 -14.17 24.29
N ALA A 119 12.36 -13.90 24.05
CA ALA A 119 11.34 -14.91 23.76
C ALA A 119 11.43 -15.39 22.30
N TYR A 120 12.58 -15.97 21.93
CA TYR A 120 12.94 -16.24 20.52
C TYR A 120 11.96 -17.15 19.78
N GLN A 121 11.35 -18.14 20.45
CA GLN A 121 10.33 -19.00 19.84
C GLN A 121 9.08 -18.23 19.42
N GLU A 122 8.63 -17.32 20.29
CA GLU A 122 7.46 -16.49 20.01
C GLU A 122 7.78 -15.44 18.96
N ALA A 123 8.97 -14.85 19.01
CA ALA A 123 9.45 -13.93 17.97
C ALA A 123 9.47 -14.60 16.58
N VAL A 124 9.97 -15.85 16.47
CA VAL A 124 9.93 -16.62 15.22
C VAL A 124 8.49 -16.81 14.73
N ARG A 125 7.57 -17.19 15.62
CA ARG A 125 6.17 -17.40 15.28
C ARG A 125 5.54 -16.11 14.72
N LEU A 126 5.73 -14.98 15.41
CA LEU A 126 5.18 -13.68 15.02
C LEU A 126 5.81 -13.15 13.73
N PHE A 127 7.13 -13.21 13.58
CA PHE A 127 7.80 -12.83 12.33
C PHE A 127 7.32 -13.70 11.15
N SER A 128 7.11 -15.00 11.36
CA SER A 128 6.62 -15.89 10.31
C SER A 128 5.17 -15.59 9.90
N LEU A 129 4.34 -15.13 10.83
CA LEU A 129 3.00 -14.63 10.52
C LEU A 129 3.02 -13.28 9.79
N ALA A 130 4.02 -12.44 10.06
CA ALA A 130 4.21 -11.15 9.41
C ALA A 130 4.82 -11.28 7.99
N ALA A 131 5.66 -12.30 7.75
CA ALA A 131 6.41 -12.46 6.50
C ALA A 131 5.56 -12.40 5.20
N PRO A 132 4.34 -12.98 5.11
CA PRO A 132 3.52 -12.89 3.89
C PRO A 132 3.11 -11.46 3.49
N TYR A 133 3.18 -10.51 4.42
CA TYR A 133 2.84 -9.10 4.20
C TYR A 133 4.09 -8.22 3.99
N SER A 134 5.27 -8.76 4.28
CA SER A 134 6.56 -8.12 4.08
C SER A 134 6.99 -8.23 2.62
N LYS A 135 6.48 -7.34 1.75
CA LYS A 135 6.97 -7.31 0.36
C LYS A 135 8.40 -6.77 0.25
N TYR A 136 8.85 -5.94 1.21
CA TYR A 136 10.15 -5.26 1.18
C TYR A 136 10.79 -5.06 2.57
N ASP A 137 10.28 -5.72 3.60
CA ASP A 137 10.79 -5.56 4.96
C ASP A 137 11.90 -6.58 5.25
N ILE A 138 13.07 -6.33 4.66
CA ILE A 138 14.20 -7.27 4.76
C ILE A 138 14.66 -7.43 6.22
N GLU A 139 14.53 -6.40 7.06
CA GLU A 139 14.85 -6.41 8.49
C GLU A 139 14.09 -7.49 9.28
N LEU A 140 12.87 -7.83 8.83
CA LEU A 140 12.11 -8.94 9.41
C LEU A 140 12.89 -10.25 9.34
N TYR A 141 13.55 -10.52 8.21
CA TYR A 141 14.32 -11.74 7.99
C TYR A 141 15.63 -11.73 8.77
N GLU A 142 16.30 -10.58 8.90
CA GLU A 142 17.44 -10.45 9.81
C GLU A 142 17.05 -10.84 11.25
N LYS A 143 15.99 -10.24 11.78
CA LYS A 143 15.58 -10.49 13.17
C LYS A 143 15.11 -11.92 13.39
N ARG A 144 14.35 -12.49 12.45
CA ARG A 144 13.93 -13.90 12.53
C ARG A 144 15.13 -14.85 12.41
N GLY A 145 16.08 -14.57 11.52
CA GLY A 145 17.34 -15.29 11.41
C GLY A 145 18.17 -15.26 12.71
N LEU A 146 18.24 -14.11 13.38
CA LEU A 146 18.86 -14.00 14.70
C LEU A 146 18.13 -14.85 15.76
N CYS A 147 16.79 -14.89 15.74
CA CYS A 147 16.04 -15.78 16.62
C CYS A 147 16.35 -17.25 16.36
N TYR A 148 16.35 -17.67 15.09
CA TYR A 148 16.73 -19.03 14.70
C TYR A 148 18.13 -19.40 15.17
N LEU A 149 19.09 -18.49 15.01
CA LEU A 149 20.46 -18.67 15.49
C LEU A 149 20.52 -18.87 17.01
N LYS A 150 19.75 -18.09 17.77
CA LYS A 150 19.64 -18.24 19.25
C LYS A 150 18.98 -19.55 19.67
N LEU A 151 18.11 -20.10 18.84
CA LEU A 151 17.45 -21.39 19.05
C LEU A 151 18.25 -22.60 18.55
N GLY A 152 19.41 -22.37 17.92
CA GLY A 152 20.21 -23.44 17.30
C GLY A 152 19.63 -23.99 15.99
N LEU A 153 18.64 -23.30 15.40
CA LEU A 153 18.01 -23.65 14.14
C LEU A 153 18.82 -23.06 12.97
N TYR A 154 20.04 -23.58 12.79
CA TYR A 154 21.04 -22.93 11.93
C TYR A 154 20.66 -22.90 10.43
N ILE A 155 19.96 -23.92 9.92
CA ILE A 155 19.55 -23.97 8.52
C ILE A 155 18.55 -22.85 8.20
N ASP A 156 17.55 -22.68 9.07
CA ASP A 156 16.55 -21.62 8.92
C ASP A 156 17.17 -20.23 9.07
N ALA A 157 18.11 -20.07 10.02
CA ALA A 157 18.87 -18.82 10.17
C ALA A 157 19.64 -18.45 8.90
N ILE A 158 20.35 -19.41 8.31
CA ILE A 158 21.12 -19.19 7.08
C ILE A 158 20.19 -18.79 5.93
N ALA A 159 19.05 -19.45 5.76
CA ALA A 159 18.09 -19.11 4.72
C ALA A 159 17.57 -17.67 4.85
N ASP A 160 17.25 -17.23 6.07
CA ASP A 160 16.81 -15.87 6.34
C ASP A 160 17.90 -14.82 6.09
N PHE A 161 19.14 -15.09 6.49
CA PHE A 161 20.26 -14.18 6.22
C PHE A 161 20.65 -14.12 4.75
N ASP A 162 20.65 -15.26 4.06
CA ASP A 162 20.93 -15.29 2.62
C ASP A 162 19.84 -14.51 1.85
N TYR A 163 18.56 -14.61 2.26
CA TYR A 163 17.49 -13.78 1.70
C TYR A 163 17.73 -12.28 1.94
N TYR A 164 18.09 -11.88 3.16
CA TYR A 164 18.44 -10.49 3.47
C TYR A 164 19.56 -9.97 2.57
N LEU A 165 20.66 -10.73 2.44
CA LEU A 165 21.85 -10.33 1.70
C LEU A 165 21.66 -10.28 0.18
N ILE A 166 20.64 -10.95 -0.37
CA ILE A 166 20.23 -10.76 -1.77
C ILE A 166 19.76 -9.32 -2.01
N HIS A 167 19.14 -8.70 -1.01
CA HIS A 167 18.57 -7.36 -1.09
C HIS A 167 19.50 -6.25 -0.57
N ASP A 168 20.28 -6.54 0.48
CA ASP A 168 21.34 -5.65 0.99
C ASP A 168 22.66 -6.44 1.16
N PRO A 169 23.43 -6.63 0.06
CA PRO A 169 24.63 -7.46 0.07
C PRO A 169 25.81 -6.86 0.84
N ASN A 170 25.76 -5.57 1.17
CA ASN A 170 26.85 -4.85 1.83
C ASN A 170 26.67 -4.78 3.35
N ASN A 171 25.61 -5.37 3.91
CA ASN A 171 25.38 -5.39 5.34
C ASN A 171 26.36 -6.33 6.05
N GLU A 172 27.38 -5.75 6.68
CA GLU A 172 28.43 -6.52 7.35
C GLU A 172 27.92 -7.27 8.59
N LEU A 173 26.93 -6.73 9.29
CA LEU A 173 26.35 -7.35 10.49
C LEU A 173 25.62 -8.65 10.14
N VAL A 174 24.76 -8.61 9.13
CA VAL A 174 24.02 -9.79 8.67
C VAL A 174 24.96 -10.81 8.04
N ARG A 175 25.98 -10.37 7.29
CA ARG A 175 27.02 -11.25 6.75
C ARG A 175 27.76 -12.00 7.87
N ALA A 176 28.18 -11.29 8.92
CA ALA A 176 28.82 -11.90 10.08
C ALA A 176 27.88 -12.89 10.82
N ALA A 177 26.59 -12.57 10.93
CA ALA A 177 25.60 -13.47 11.50
C ALA A 177 25.42 -14.75 10.66
N ALA A 178 25.39 -14.63 9.32
CA ALA A 178 25.33 -15.76 8.40
C ALA A 178 26.57 -16.66 8.50
N GLU A 179 27.77 -16.08 8.56
CA GLU A 179 29.02 -16.81 8.77
C GLU A 179 29.04 -17.55 10.11
N SER A 180 28.55 -16.89 11.17
CA SER A 180 28.40 -17.50 12.50
C SER A 180 27.47 -18.71 12.45
N ALA A 181 26.30 -18.58 11.81
CA ALA A 181 25.35 -19.66 11.64
C ALA A 181 25.94 -20.84 10.85
N LYS A 182 26.65 -20.57 9.74
CA LYS A 182 27.34 -21.57 8.91
C LYS A 182 28.42 -22.32 9.71
N LYS A 183 29.18 -21.59 10.53
CA LYS A 183 30.21 -22.17 11.40
C LYS A 183 29.59 -23.07 12.48
N GLU A 184 28.55 -22.62 13.17
CA GLU A 184 27.88 -23.44 14.18
C GLU A 184 27.27 -24.70 13.56
N PHE A 185 26.57 -24.57 12.42
CA PHE A 185 26.02 -25.72 11.69
C PHE A 185 27.08 -26.77 11.35
N SER A 186 28.27 -26.34 10.91
CA SER A 186 29.36 -27.25 10.55
C SER A 186 29.90 -28.09 11.72
N LYS A 187 29.68 -27.68 12.97
CA LYS A 187 30.11 -28.45 14.15
C LYS A 187 29.21 -29.66 14.44
N TYR A 188 28.01 -29.69 13.87
CA TYR A 188 27.02 -30.76 14.06
C TYR A 188 26.98 -31.75 12.89
N LYS A 189 27.93 -31.64 11.95
CA LYS A 189 28.09 -32.52 10.79
C LYS A 189 29.23 -33.50 11.00
#